data_AF-A0A5B6TLH1-F1
#
_entry.id   AF-A0A5B6TLH1-F1
#
_cell.length_a   1.000
_cell.length_b   1.000
_cell.length_c   1.000
_cell.angle_alpha   90.00
_cell.angle_beta   90.00
_cell.angle_gamma   90.00
#
_symmetry.space_group_name_H-M   'P 1'
#
loop_
_entity.id
_entity.type
_entity.pdbx_description
1 polymer ?
#
loop_
_entity_poly.entity_id
_entity_poly.type
_entity_poly.pdbx_seq_one_letter_code
_entity_poly.pdbx_strand_id
1 'polypeptide(L)'
;MKKTKWMASGLLSMVFSLFMLTAQAAGISPTEQKLDKILNTYATKMKAAFLEKNDQKTIALIKSASDEAGAEMHKLKPELEKWAQDHKGLKGAEKEAFEKRFQAKPYFKTIFEVMLNPAVAQRLQANPALDKAIKEGNKAFPNFKNAEDSNLEESSESDEG
;
A
#
# COMPACT_ATOMS: atom_id res chain seq x y z
N MET A 1 -26.39 13.31 -12.66
CA MET A 1 -25.41 12.20 -12.58
C MET A 1 -24.36 12.54 -11.52
N LYS A 2 -24.42 11.91 -10.35
CA LYS A 2 -23.44 12.15 -9.27
C LYS A 2 -22.14 11.44 -9.65
N LYS A 3 -21.07 12.20 -9.90
CA LYS A 3 -19.73 11.68 -10.15
C LYS A 3 -19.31 10.89 -8.91
N THR A 4 -19.21 9.58 -9.04
CA THR A 4 -18.67 8.67 -8.04
C THR A 4 -17.18 8.99 -7.89
N LYS A 5 -16.84 9.97 -7.03
CA LYS A 5 -15.49 10.15 -6.51
C LYS A 5 -15.18 8.94 -5.63
N TRP A 6 -14.82 7.84 -6.26
CA TRP A 6 -14.10 6.76 -5.58
C TRP A 6 -12.76 7.36 -5.17
N MET A 7 -12.71 7.83 -3.92
CA MET A 7 -11.47 8.24 -3.31
C MET A 7 -10.54 7.03 -3.32
N ALA A 8 -9.55 7.09 -4.19
CA ALA A 8 -8.39 6.20 -4.26
C ALA A 8 -7.49 6.27 -3.01
N SER A 9 -8.03 6.49 -1.81
CA SER A 9 -7.36 7.27 -0.77
C SER A 9 -6.88 6.47 0.45
N GLY A 10 -6.38 5.25 0.25
CA GLY A 10 -5.74 4.53 1.37
C GLY A 10 -4.73 3.52 0.87
N LEU A 11 -5.23 2.44 0.28
CA LEU A 11 -4.38 1.41 -0.30
C LEU A 11 -3.61 1.92 -1.53
N LEU A 12 -4.30 2.64 -2.42
CA LEU A 12 -3.63 3.28 -3.55
C LEU A 12 -2.68 4.37 -3.04
N SER A 13 -3.01 5.11 -1.98
CA SER A 13 -2.13 6.14 -1.40
C SER A 13 -0.92 5.55 -0.69
N MET A 14 -0.99 4.39 -0.03
CA MET A 14 0.19 3.72 0.54
C MET A 14 1.07 3.12 -0.55
N VAL A 15 0.43 2.53 -1.55
CA VAL A 15 1.12 2.13 -2.78
C VAL A 15 1.77 3.37 -3.42
N PHE A 16 1.07 4.51 -3.57
CA PHE A 16 1.52 5.77 -4.19
C PHE A 16 2.53 6.57 -3.37
N SER A 17 2.49 6.48 -2.04
CA SER A 17 3.45 7.12 -1.13
C SER A 17 4.73 6.28 -1.00
N LEU A 18 4.66 4.96 -1.19
CA LEU A 18 5.85 4.11 -1.38
C LEU A 18 6.43 4.19 -2.82
N PHE A 19 5.71 4.82 -3.76
CA PHE A 19 5.96 4.80 -5.21
C PHE A 19 7.14 5.69 -5.66
N MET A 20 7.96 6.16 -4.74
CA MET A 20 9.12 7.03 -5.01
C MET A 20 10.45 6.49 -4.46
N LEU A 21 10.64 5.17 -4.41
CA LEU A 21 11.80 4.58 -3.75
C LEU A 21 12.36 3.39 -4.52
N THR A 22 13.65 3.47 -4.85
CA THR A 22 14.29 2.98 -6.10
C THR A 22 15.28 1.80 -5.91
N ALA A 23 15.80 1.22 -7.02
CA ALA A 23 16.50 -0.09 -7.13
C ALA A 23 17.99 -0.15 -6.73
N GLN A 24 18.43 -1.36 -6.35
CA GLN A 24 19.79 -1.85 -6.56
C GLN A 24 19.94 -2.56 -7.93
N ALA A 25 21.09 -2.33 -8.56
CA ALA A 25 21.65 -3.23 -9.57
C ALA A 25 22.06 -4.55 -8.89
N ALA A 26 21.72 -5.68 -9.51
CA ALA A 26 22.00 -7.05 -9.07
C ALA A 26 21.22 -7.56 -7.83
N GLY A 27 19.89 -7.61 -7.92
CA GLY A 27 19.05 -8.45 -7.05
C GLY A 27 17.89 -7.70 -6.40
N ILE A 28 16.78 -8.42 -6.17
CA ILE A 28 15.67 -7.92 -5.36
C ILE A 28 16.14 -7.90 -3.90
N SER A 29 16.13 -6.73 -3.25
CA SER A 29 16.61 -6.61 -1.87
C SER A 29 15.80 -7.51 -0.93
N PRO A 30 16.38 -8.02 0.18
CA PRO A 30 15.61 -8.81 1.15
C PRO A 30 14.38 -8.06 1.69
N THR A 31 14.48 -6.73 1.83
CA THR A 31 13.37 -5.86 2.24
C THR A 31 12.28 -5.79 1.17
N GLU A 32 12.65 -5.63 -0.11
CA GLU A 32 11.69 -5.66 -1.23
C GLU A 32 10.99 -7.02 -1.32
N GLN A 33 11.70 -8.14 -1.09
CA GLN A 33 11.11 -9.48 -1.07
C GLN A 33 10.09 -9.66 0.07
N LYS A 34 10.40 -9.15 1.27
CA LYS A 34 9.47 -9.18 2.41
C LYS A 34 8.22 -8.36 2.11
N LEU A 35 8.38 -7.15 1.57
CA LEU A 35 7.27 -6.30 1.14
C LEU A 35 6.41 -7.00 0.09
N ASP A 36 7.03 -7.54 -0.96
CA ASP A 36 6.35 -8.27 -2.02
C ASP A 36 5.56 -9.46 -1.47
N LYS A 37 6.10 -10.19 -0.50
CA LYS A 37 5.40 -11.31 0.15
C LYS A 37 4.17 -10.83 0.91
N ILE A 38 4.28 -9.75 1.68
CA ILE A 38 3.15 -9.17 2.42
C ILE A 38 2.06 -8.71 1.47
N LEU A 39 2.42 -7.92 0.45
CA LEU A 39 1.47 -7.36 -0.51
C LEU A 39 0.83 -8.41 -1.42
N ASN A 40 1.58 -9.42 -1.86
CA ASN A 40 1.01 -10.57 -2.58
C ASN A 40 -0.01 -11.32 -1.72
N THR A 41 0.35 -11.63 -0.46
CA THR A 41 -0.55 -12.32 0.45
C THR A 41 -1.83 -11.52 0.69
N TYR A 42 -1.68 -10.22 0.94
CA TYR A 42 -2.81 -9.30 1.10
C TYR A 42 -3.69 -9.28 -0.15
N ALA A 43 -3.12 -9.09 -1.34
CA ALA A 43 -3.86 -9.03 -2.59
C ALA A 43 -4.62 -10.34 -2.88
N THR A 44 -3.99 -11.50 -2.65
CA THR A 44 -4.64 -12.81 -2.80
C THR A 44 -5.79 -12.97 -1.81
N LYS A 45 -5.60 -12.60 -0.54
CA LYS A 45 -6.67 -12.67 0.48
C LYS A 45 -7.83 -11.72 0.17
N MET A 46 -7.55 -10.51 -0.30
CA MET A 46 -8.58 -9.57 -0.74
C MET A 46 -9.37 -10.12 -1.93
N LYS A 47 -8.68 -10.69 -2.94
CA LYS A 47 -9.35 -11.37 -4.05
C LYS A 47 -10.25 -12.50 -3.57
N ALA A 48 -9.76 -13.35 -2.65
CA ALA A 48 -10.57 -14.41 -2.06
C ALA A 48 -11.78 -13.87 -1.28
N ALA A 49 -11.62 -12.80 -0.51
CA ALA A 49 -12.71 -12.17 0.22
C ALA A 49 -13.84 -11.71 -0.72
N PHE A 50 -13.50 -11.11 -1.86
CA PHE A 50 -14.50 -10.65 -2.84
C PHE A 50 -15.09 -11.75 -3.72
N LEU A 51 -14.45 -12.93 -3.79
CA LEU A 51 -15.09 -14.12 -4.35
C LEU A 51 -16.20 -14.66 -3.43
N GLU A 52 -16.17 -14.33 -2.13
CA GLU A 52 -17.24 -14.74 -1.23
C GLU A 52 -18.53 -13.98 -1.46
N LYS A 53 -19.63 -14.71 -1.58
CA LYS A 53 -20.97 -14.15 -1.87
C LYS A 53 -21.65 -13.56 -0.63
N ASN A 54 -21.24 -13.98 0.56
CA ASN A 54 -21.81 -13.50 1.82
C ASN A 54 -21.01 -12.29 2.32
N ASP A 55 -21.66 -11.13 2.36
CA ASP A 55 -21.00 -9.88 2.75
C ASP A 55 -20.44 -9.88 4.19
N GLN A 56 -21.09 -10.54 5.15
CA GLN A 56 -20.56 -10.64 6.51
C GLN A 56 -19.25 -11.45 6.54
N LYS A 57 -19.19 -12.54 5.76
CA LYS A 57 -17.95 -13.31 5.59
C LYS A 57 -16.88 -12.49 4.87
N THR A 58 -17.26 -11.78 3.81
CA THR A 58 -16.33 -10.90 3.09
C THR A 58 -15.75 -9.84 4.03
N ILE A 59 -16.56 -9.20 4.89
CA ILE A 59 -16.10 -8.21 5.87
C ILE A 59 -15.09 -8.83 6.85
N ALA A 60 -15.39 -10.01 7.39
CA ALA A 60 -14.48 -10.71 8.31
C ALA A 60 -13.14 -11.04 7.63
N LEU A 61 -13.18 -11.49 6.38
CA LEU A 61 -11.98 -11.79 5.59
C LEU A 61 -11.17 -10.54 5.25
N ILE A 62 -11.81 -9.43 4.87
CA ILE A 62 -11.15 -8.14 4.62
C ILE A 62 -10.44 -7.68 5.90
N LYS A 63 -11.13 -7.73 7.04
CA LYS A 63 -10.56 -7.33 8.33
C LYS A 63 -9.34 -8.18 8.69
N SER A 64 -9.47 -9.51 8.62
CA SER A 64 -8.34 -10.42 8.87
C SER A 64 -7.16 -10.18 7.92
N ALA A 65 -7.42 -9.98 6.63
CA ALA A 65 -6.37 -9.71 5.66
C ALA A 65 -5.64 -8.39 5.95
N SER A 66 -6.39 -7.34 6.28
CA SER A 66 -5.85 -6.02 6.63
C SER A 66 -5.10 -6.01 7.97
N ASP A 67 -5.63 -6.65 9.01
CA ASP A 67 -5.00 -6.72 10.32
C ASP A 67 -3.67 -7.48 10.25
N GLU A 68 -3.64 -8.61 9.53
CA GLU A 68 -2.40 -9.38 9.32
C GLU A 68 -1.36 -8.60 8.50
N ALA A 69 -1.78 -8.01 7.36
CA ALA A 69 -0.87 -7.24 6.53
C ALA A 69 -0.38 -5.99 7.25
N GLY A 70 -1.25 -5.30 7.98
CA GLY A 70 -0.92 -4.16 8.82
C GLY A 70 0.11 -4.52 9.89
N ALA A 71 -0.10 -5.61 10.62
CA ALA A 71 0.85 -6.09 11.64
C ALA A 71 2.23 -6.41 11.05
N GLU A 72 2.28 -7.11 9.92
CA GLU A 72 3.55 -7.41 9.25
C GLU A 72 4.23 -6.15 8.69
N MET A 73 3.47 -5.21 8.14
CA MET A 73 3.99 -3.92 7.68
C MET A 73 4.52 -3.06 8.84
N HIS A 74 3.88 -3.09 10.00
CA HIS A 74 4.37 -2.42 11.21
C HIS A 74 5.72 -2.98 11.67
N LYS A 75 5.91 -4.30 11.61
CA LYS A 75 7.21 -4.94 11.90
C LYS A 75 8.27 -4.55 10.87
N LEU A 76 7.87 -4.48 9.60
CA LEU A 76 8.79 -4.17 8.50
C LEU A 76 9.08 -2.66 8.37
N LYS A 77 8.29 -1.79 9.01
CA LYS A 77 8.37 -0.33 8.87
C LYS A 77 9.79 0.24 9.05
N PRO A 78 10.56 -0.07 10.12
CA PRO A 78 11.90 0.49 10.28
C PRO A 78 12.86 0.05 9.17
N GLU A 79 12.72 -1.20 8.71
CA GLU A 79 13.51 -1.74 7.60
C GLU A 79 13.14 -1.06 6.28
N LEU A 80 11.85 -0.77 6.05
CA LEU A 80 11.38 0.00 4.89
C LEU A 80 11.86 1.44 4.92
N GLU A 81 11.83 2.09 6.08
CA GLU A 81 12.31 3.48 6.23
C GLU A 81 13.81 3.57 5.98
N LYS A 82 14.59 2.62 6.50
CA LYS A 82 16.03 2.54 6.23
C LYS A 82 16.31 2.22 4.76
N TRP A 83 15.65 1.20 4.21
CA TRP A 83 15.77 0.85 2.80
C TRP A 83 15.41 2.03 1.90
N ALA A 84 14.40 2.82 2.27
CA ALA A 84 14.03 4.04 1.59
C ALA A 84 15.13 5.11 1.65
N GLN A 85 15.73 5.33 2.83
CA GLN A 85 16.84 6.29 3.01
C GLN A 85 18.07 5.90 2.20
N ASP A 86 18.47 4.63 2.24
CA ASP A 86 19.65 4.10 1.53
C ASP A 86 19.53 4.25 0.00
N HIS A 87 18.31 4.42 -0.52
CA HIS A 87 18.01 4.53 -1.95
C HIS A 87 17.47 5.92 -2.33
N LYS A 88 17.54 6.91 -1.42
CA LYS A 88 17.22 8.31 -1.73
C LYS A 88 18.20 8.84 -2.78
N GLY A 89 17.66 9.41 -3.86
CA GLY A 89 18.46 10.14 -4.86
C GLY A 89 18.92 9.33 -6.07
N LEU A 90 18.41 8.11 -6.29
CA LEU A 90 18.65 7.38 -7.54
C LEU A 90 18.11 8.15 -8.76
N LYS A 91 18.90 8.19 -9.83
CA LYS A 91 18.63 8.94 -11.07
C LYS A 91 18.91 8.09 -12.30
N GLY A 92 18.34 8.48 -13.44
CA GLY A 92 18.62 7.85 -14.72
C GLY A 92 18.15 6.39 -14.81
N ALA A 93 18.97 5.53 -15.40
CA ALA A 93 18.59 4.15 -15.77
C ALA A 93 18.21 3.26 -14.57
N GLU A 94 18.78 3.50 -13.39
CA GLU A 94 18.50 2.71 -12.18
C GLU A 94 17.08 2.97 -11.64
N LYS A 95 16.63 4.23 -11.72
CA LYS A 95 15.26 4.62 -11.38
C LYS A 95 14.26 3.99 -12.36
N GLU A 96 14.55 4.04 -13.66
CA GLU A 96 13.65 3.48 -14.68
C GLU A 96 13.54 1.94 -14.57
N ALA A 97 14.65 1.25 -14.34
CA ALA A 97 14.67 -0.20 -14.14
C ALA A 97 13.88 -0.62 -12.88
N PHE A 98 13.96 0.18 -11.81
CA PHE A 98 13.14 0.01 -10.62
C PHE A 98 11.65 0.15 -10.92
N GLU A 99 11.26 1.29 -11.50
CA GLU A 99 9.86 1.62 -11.74
C GLU A 99 9.19 0.56 -12.62
N LYS A 100 9.88 0.08 -13.65
CA LYS A 100 9.40 -1.04 -14.49
C LYS A 100 9.22 -2.32 -13.68
N ARG A 101 10.19 -2.70 -12.84
CA ARG A 101 10.09 -3.91 -11.99
C ARG A 101 8.94 -3.81 -11.00
N PHE A 102 8.78 -2.65 -10.37
CA PHE A 102 7.76 -2.39 -9.38
C PHE A 102 6.36 -2.38 -10.02
N GLN A 103 6.18 -1.69 -11.15
CA GLN A 103 4.92 -1.69 -11.90
C GLN A 103 4.55 -3.10 -12.42
N ALA A 104 5.54 -3.95 -12.69
CA ALA A 104 5.33 -5.32 -13.13
C ALA A 104 4.94 -6.30 -12.00
N LYS A 105 4.85 -5.84 -10.73
CA LYS A 105 4.54 -6.74 -9.62
C LYS A 105 3.12 -7.30 -9.72
N PRO A 106 2.93 -8.61 -9.54
CA PRO A 106 1.64 -9.28 -9.79
C PRO A 106 0.53 -8.88 -8.80
N TYR A 107 0.88 -8.43 -7.59
CA TYR A 107 -0.12 -7.95 -6.63
C TYR A 107 -0.83 -6.68 -7.11
N PHE A 108 -0.19 -5.82 -7.89
CA PHE A 108 -0.87 -4.65 -8.48
C PHE A 108 -1.98 -5.07 -9.41
N LYS A 109 -1.69 -5.98 -10.34
CA LYS A 109 -2.69 -6.56 -11.23
C LYS A 109 -3.85 -7.16 -10.44
N THR A 110 -3.56 -7.93 -9.40
CA THR A 110 -4.57 -8.57 -8.56
C THR A 110 -5.48 -7.54 -7.85
N ILE A 111 -4.89 -6.48 -7.28
CA ILE A 111 -5.63 -5.40 -6.63
C ILE A 111 -6.49 -4.64 -7.66
N PHE A 112 -5.94 -4.34 -8.84
CA PHE A 112 -6.70 -3.70 -9.92
C PHE A 112 -7.86 -4.56 -10.42
N GLU A 113 -7.66 -5.86 -10.59
CA GLU A 113 -8.73 -6.80 -10.97
C GLU A 113 -9.88 -6.76 -9.97
N VAL A 114 -9.61 -6.68 -8.67
CA VAL A 114 -10.63 -6.59 -7.63
C VAL A 114 -11.34 -5.23 -7.66
N MET A 115 -10.58 -4.14 -7.72
CA MET A 115 -11.15 -2.78 -7.67
C MET A 115 -11.96 -2.42 -8.92
N LEU A 116 -11.53 -2.90 -10.09
CA LEU A 116 -12.19 -2.63 -11.36
C LEU A 116 -13.30 -3.63 -11.68
N ASN A 117 -13.50 -4.65 -10.83
CA ASN A 117 -14.59 -5.60 -11.01
C ASN A 117 -15.95 -4.92 -10.79
N PRO A 118 -16.82 -4.85 -11.81
CA PRO A 118 -18.12 -4.19 -11.68
C PRO A 118 -19.00 -4.78 -10.58
N ALA A 119 -18.92 -6.11 -10.36
CA ALA A 119 -19.69 -6.77 -9.31
C ALA A 119 -19.23 -6.36 -7.91
N VAL A 120 -17.92 -6.13 -7.72
CA VAL A 120 -17.37 -5.61 -6.47
C VAL A 120 -17.84 -4.18 -6.24
N ALA A 121 -17.77 -3.34 -7.27
CA ALA A 121 -18.25 -1.95 -7.19
C ALA A 121 -19.74 -1.87 -6.86
N GLN A 122 -20.57 -2.72 -7.46
CA GLN A 122 -22.01 -2.81 -7.16
C GLN A 122 -22.27 -3.27 -5.72
N ARG A 123 -21.56 -4.30 -5.24
CA ARG A 123 -21.68 -4.77 -3.85
C ARG A 123 -21.31 -3.70 -2.84
N LEU A 124 -20.24 -2.93 -3.11
CA LEU A 124 -19.81 -1.84 -2.23
C LEU A 124 -20.80 -0.68 -2.21
N GLN A 125 -21.47 -0.39 -3.33
CA GLN A 125 -22.55 0.60 -3.37
C GLN A 125 -23.81 0.13 -2.62
N ALA A 126 -24.13 -1.17 -2.70
CA ALA A 126 -25.30 -1.75 -2.05
C ALA A 126 -25.11 -1.97 -0.54
N ASN A 127 -23.86 -2.19 -0.08
CA ASN A 127 -23.55 -2.47 1.31
C ASN A 127 -22.50 -1.50 1.89
N PRO A 128 -22.95 -0.42 2.57
CA PRO A 128 -22.05 0.54 3.21
C PRO A 128 -21.12 -0.06 4.28
N ALA A 129 -21.50 -1.17 4.92
CA ALA A 129 -20.65 -1.82 5.91
C ALA A 129 -19.42 -2.47 5.27
N LEU A 130 -19.55 -2.95 4.02
CA LEU A 130 -18.46 -3.51 3.26
C LEU A 130 -17.45 -2.43 2.83
N ASP A 131 -17.94 -1.27 2.38
CA ASP A 131 -17.10 -0.10 2.09
C ASP A 131 -16.38 0.40 3.35
N LYS A 132 -17.08 0.46 4.49
CA LYS A 132 -16.48 0.79 5.78
C LYS A 132 -15.37 -0.19 6.17
N ALA A 133 -15.57 -1.50 5.98
CA ALA A 133 -14.56 -2.51 6.28
C ALA A 133 -13.28 -2.32 5.47
N ILE A 134 -13.36 -1.96 4.18
CA ILE A 134 -12.19 -1.62 3.37
C ILE A 134 -11.48 -0.39 3.95
N LYS A 135 -12.24 0.67 4.27
CA LYS A 135 -11.68 1.91 4.80
C LYS A 135 -11.00 1.72 6.15
N GLU A 136 -11.58 0.91 7.03
CA GLU A 136 -10.98 0.55 8.31
C GLU A 136 -9.77 -0.35 8.12
N GLY A 137 -9.83 -1.32 7.20
CA GLY A 137 -8.70 -2.16 6.84
C GLY A 137 -7.50 -1.36 6.32
N ASN A 138 -7.72 -0.25 5.62
CA ASN A 138 -6.64 0.65 5.20
C ASN A 138 -5.95 1.35 6.38
N LYS A 139 -6.65 1.55 7.51
CA LYS A 139 -6.06 2.19 8.70
C LYS A 139 -5.15 1.25 9.48
N ALA A 140 -5.19 -0.07 9.22
CA ALA A 140 -4.34 -1.05 9.88
C ALA A 140 -2.88 -0.96 9.42
N PHE A 141 -2.63 -0.33 8.27
CA PHE A 141 -1.30 -0.17 7.73
C PHE A 141 -0.60 1.07 8.31
N PRO A 142 0.73 1.03 8.47
CA PRO A 142 1.47 2.14 9.02
C PRO A 142 1.45 3.36 8.08
N ASN A 143 1.34 4.55 8.68
CA ASN A 143 1.69 5.79 8.00
C ASN A 143 3.22 5.84 7.85
N PHE A 144 3.70 5.89 6.61
CA PHE A 144 5.08 6.23 6.28
C PHE A 144 5.18 7.76 6.26
N LYS A 145 6.22 8.33 6.88
CA LYS A 145 6.49 9.77 6.74
C LYS A 145 6.79 10.04 5.26
N ASN A 146 6.08 10.96 4.63
CA ASN A 146 6.41 11.36 3.27
C ASN A 146 7.78 12.06 3.28
N ALA A 147 8.51 12.02 2.16
CA ALA A 147 9.79 12.70 2.04
C ALA A 147 9.69 14.22 2.29
N GLU A 148 8.50 14.81 2.11
CA GLU A 148 8.21 16.23 2.39
C GLU A 148 8.09 16.53 3.89
N ASP A 149 7.62 15.57 4.71
CA ASP A 149 7.52 15.74 6.17
C ASP A 149 8.88 15.55 6.88
N SER A 150 9.89 15.04 6.17
CA SER A 150 11.21 14.75 6.74
C SER A 150 12.18 15.93 6.67
N ASN A 151 11.76 17.06 6.07
CA ASN A 151 12.58 18.27 5.89
C ASN A 151 12.11 19.46 6.74
N LEU A 152 11.15 19.25 7.66
CA LEU A 152 10.53 20.34 8.43
C LEU A 152 10.84 20.33 9.94
N GLU A 153 11.62 19.39 10.45
CA GLU A 153 12.03 19.39 11.86
C GLU A 153 13.50 19.00 12.03
N GLU A 154 14.40 19.94 11.72
CA GLU A 154 15.62 20.20 12.51
C GLU A 154 16.32 21.47 12.00
N SER A 155 15.66 22.62 12.15
CA SER A 155 16.30 23.94 12.06
C SER A 155 15.58 24.91 12.96
N SER A 156 15.76 24.71 14.27
CA SER A 156 15.78 25.80 15.24
C SER A 156 16.98 25.55 16.13
N GLU A 157 18.12 25.80 15.50
CA GLU A 157 19.33 26.34 16.09
C GLU A 157 18.99 27.16 17.33
N SER A 158 19.57 26.72 18.45
CA SER A 158 19.86 27.54 19.61
C SER A 158 20.47 28.87 19.16
N ASP A 159 19.86 29.97 19.58
CA ASP A 159 20.61 31.20 19.76
C ASP A 159 20.09 31.96 20.99
N GLU A 160 21.06 32.45 21.73
CA GLU A 160 20.97 33.04 23.06
C GLU A 160 20.25 34.40 23.07
N GLY A 161 19.65 34.72 24.21
CA GLY A 161 19.09 36.04 24.54
C GLY A 161 18.51 36.07 25.95
#